data_AF-A0A259MJV3-F1
#
_entry.id   AF-A0A259MJV3-F1
#
_cell.length_a   1.000
_cell.length_b   1.000
_cell.length_c   1.000
_cell.angle_alpha   90.00
_cell.angle_beta   90.00
_cell.angle_gamma   90.00
#
_symmetry.space_group_name_H-M   'P 1'
#
loop_
_entity.id
_entity.type
_entity.pdbx_description
1 polymer ?
#
loop_
_entity_poly.entity_id
_entity_poly.type
_entity_poly.pdbx_seq_one_letter_code
_entity_poly.pdbx_strand_id
1 'polypeptide(L)'
;MIHERIRTRGTLSARLAGLALLPLLAVACTQTAGGPPPGMTAAQAAAYCNKLAWSYSEYVAGGTVEGANDDDGTDADINARLAIARCHDGDTAAAIPVLQKELRRNKLPVPAI
;
A
#
# COMPACT_ATOMS: atom_id res chain seq x y z
N MET A 1 6.55 -7.47 27.26
CA MET A 1 6.94 -8.78 26.70
C MET A 1 5.67 -9.58 26.40
N ILE A 2 5.15 -9.39 25.18
CA ILE A 2 3.87 -9.94 24.66
C ILE A 2 4.22 -10.46 23.25
N HIS A 3 5.11 -11.45 23.17
CA HIS A 3 4.74 -12.85 22.97
C HIS A 3 3.97 -13.09 21.66
N GLU A 4 4.63 -12.93 20.52
CA GLU A 4 5.03 -14.02 19.61
C GLU A 4 4.09 -15.24 19.41
N ARG A 5 2.75 -15.10 19.53
CA ARG A 5 1.79 -16.23 19.50
C ARG A 5 0.63 -16.09 18.52
N ILE A 6 0.86 -15.58 17.31
CA ILE A 6 -0.17 -15.62 16.23
C ILE A 6 0.22 -16.62 15.11
N ARG A 7 1.31 -17.38 15.28
CA ARG A 7 1.69 -18.47 14.37
C ARG A 7 1.20 -19.85 14.84
N THR A 8 -0.03 -19.99 15.35
CA THR A 8 -0.55 -21.30 15.82
C THR A 8 -2.08 -21.36 15.90
N ARG A 9 -2.80 -21.10 14.79
CA ARG A 9 -4.19 -21.55 14.64
C ARG A 9 -4.46 -21.91 13.19
N GLY A 10 -4.15 -23.15 12.81
CA GLY A 10 -4.58 -23.65 11.50
C GLY A 10 -3.76 -24.79 10.90
N THR A 11 -3.12 -25.64 11.70
CA THR A 11 -2.56 -26.91 11.17
C THR A 11 -3.05 -28.06 12.01
N LEU A 12 -4.24 -28.50 11.63
CA LEU A 12 -4.84 -29.77 11.98
C LEU A 12 -3.82 -30.87 11.63
N SER A 13 -3.23 -31.47 12.66
CA SER A 13 -2.43 -32.69 12.54
C SER A 13 -3.32 -33.82 12.04
N ALA A 14 -3.25 -34.12 10.75
CA ALA A 14 -3.69 -35.40 10.21
C ALA A 14 -2.54 -35.97 9.38
N ARG A 15 -1.75 -36.82 10.05
CA ARG A 15 -0.79 -37.71 9.41
C ARG A 15 -1.55 -38.68 8.52
N LEU A 16 -1.39 -38.56 7.20
CA LEU A 16 -1.64 -39.65 6.26
C LEU A 16 -0.50 -39.67 5.24
N ALA A 17 0.19 -40.80 5.23
CA ALA A 17 1.24 -41.18 4.31
C ALA A 17 0.71 -41.33 2.88
N GLY A 18 1.55 -41.07 1.88
CA GLY A 18 1.30 -41.53 0.51
C GLY A 18 1.83 -40.60 -0.58
N LEU A 19 2.95 -40.99 -1.19
CA LEU A 19 3.35 -40.79 -2.58
C LEU A 19 2.63 -39.71 -3.41
N ALA A 20 3.35 -38.64 -3.75
CA ALA A 20 3.58 -38.22 -5.15
C ALA A 20 4.48 -36.98 -5.18
N LEU A 21 5.62 -37.08 -5.88
CA LEU A 21 6.29 -35.90 -6.42
C LEU A 21 5.34 -35.19 -7.37
N LEU A 22 4.79 -34.05 -6.94
CA LEU A 22 4.26 -33.02 -7.83
C LEU A 22 5.18 -31.81 -7.65
N PRO A 23 5.87 -31.33 -8.70
CA PRO A 23 6.49 -30.02 -8.60
C PRO A 23 5.30 -29.08 -8.43
N LEU A 24 5.16 -28.49 -7.24
CA LEU A 24 4.23 -27.37 -7.08
C LEU A 24 4.71 -26.31 -8.04
N LEU A 25 4.05 -26.28 -9.21
CA LEU A 25 4.07 -25.22 -10.17
C LEU A 25 3.95 -23.94 -9.36
N ALA A 26 5.01 -23.15 -9.37
CA ALA A 26 5.03 -21.80 -8.88
C ALA A 26 4.03 -20.99 -9.72
N VAL A 27 2.74 -21.12 -9.41
CA VAL A 27 1.79 -20.02 -9.56
C VAL A 27 2.24 -19.01 -8.51
N ALA A 28 3.31 -18.29 -8.84
CA ALA A 28 3.52 -16.98 -8.30
C ALA A 28 2.23 -16.23 -8.64
N CYS A 29 1.49 -15.83 -7.61
CA CYS A 29 0.36 -14.95 -7.77
C CYS A 29 0.83 -13.77 -8.62
N THR A 30 0.46 -13.75 -9.91
CA THR A 30 0.32 -12.49 -10.63
C THR A 30 -0.94 -11.88 -10.05
N GLN A 31 -0.85 -11.44 -8.79
CA GLN A 31 -1.72 -10.39 -8.29
C GLN A 31 -1.59 -9.28 -9.32
N THR A 32 -2.64 -9.06 -10.12
CA THR A 32 -2.76 -7.90 -10.99
C THR A 32 -2.86 -6.70 -10.06
N ALA A 33 -1.73 -6.35 -9.45
CA ALA A 33 -1.44 -5.02 -9.04
C ALA A 33 -1.45 -4.20 -10.33
N GLY A 34 -2.13 -3.05 -10.34
CA GLY A 34 -2.31 -2.18 -11.52
C GLY A 34 -1.02 -1.65 -12.17
N GLY A 35 0.13 -2.16 -11.74
CA GLY A 35 1.42 -1.95 -12.35
C GLY A 35 1.98 -0.55 -12.10
N PRO A 36 3.19 -0.31 -12.57
CA PRO A 36 3.72 1.05 -12.67
C PRO A 36 2.92 1.88 -13.67
N PRO A 37 2.78 3.20 -13.46
CA PRO A 37 2.25 4.10 -14.46
C PRO A 37 3.12 4.12 -15.73
N PRO A 38 2.57 4.55 -16.88
CA PRO A 38 3.32 4.64 -18.14
C PRO A 38 4.58 5.50 -17.99
N GLY A 39 5.70 5.03 -18.54
CA GLY A 39 6.99 5.73 -18.46
C GLY A 39 7.76 5.51 -17.15
N MET A 40 7.28 4.65 -16.25
CA MET A 40 8.03 4.19 -15.07
C MET A 40 8.24 2.68 -15.06
N THR A 41 9.38 2.25 -14.52
CA THR A 41 9.55 0.87 -14.09
C THR A 41 8.80 0.60 -12.78
N ALA A 42 8.49 -0.67 -12.50
CA ALA A 42 7.83 -1.06 -11.24
C ALA A 42 8.61 -0.59 -9.99
N ALA A 43 9.95 -0.65 -10.04
CA ALA A 43 10.80 -0.20 -8.95
C ALA A 43 10.73 1.33 -8.74
N GLN A 44 10.75 2.10 -9.83
CA GLN A 44 10.63 3.56 -9.77
C GLN A 44 9.27 3.99 -9.25
N ALA A 45 8.21 3.35 -9.75
CA ALA A 45 6.85 3.62 -9.31
C ALA A 45 6.66 3.31 -7.83
N ALA A 46 7.16 2.16 -7.35
CA ALA A 46 7.09 1.79 -5.94
C ALA A 46 7.86 2.77 -5.05
N ALA A 47 9.09 3.15 -5.44
CA ALA A 47 9.89 4.13 -4.71
C ALA A 47 9.18 5.49 -4.64
N TYR A 48 8.59 5.92 -5.76
CA TYR A 48 7.86 7.17 -5.82
C TYR A 48 6.56 7.13 -4.99
N CYS A 49 5.80 6.05 -5.06
CA CYS A 49 4.60 5.82 -4.26
C CYS A 49 4.92 5.89 -2.76
N ASN A 50 6.00 5.24 -2.31
CA ASN A 50 6.46 5.31 -0.92
C ASN A 50 6.85 6.73 -0.49
N LYS A 51 7.51 7.49 -1.37
CA LYS A 51 7.89 8.88 -1.10
C LYS A 51 6.66 9.77 -0.88
N LEU A 52 5.63 9.58 -1.72
CA LEU A 52 4.34 10.28 -1.57
C LEU A 52 3.60 9.87 -0.29
N ALA A 53 3.53 8.56 -0.02
CA ALA A 53 2.90 8.01 1.17
C ALA A 53 3.56 8.53 2.47
N TRP A 54 4.89 8.59 2.50
CA TRP A 54 5.64 9.13 3.63
C TRP A 54 5.31 10.61 3.86
N SER A 55 5.31 11.42 2.80
CA SER A 55 4.98 12.85 2.90
C SER A 55 3.57 13.10 3.44
N TYR A 56 2.60 12.27 3.05
CA TYR A 56 1.24 12.36 3.57
C TYR A 56 1.14 11.86 5.01
N SER A 57 1.89 10.81 5.36
CA SER A 57 1.90 10.26 6.74
C SER A 57 2.49 11.25 7.73
N GLU A 58 3.53 11.99 7.35
CA GLU A 58 4.14 13.04 8.16
C GLU A 58 3.16 14.19 8.44
N TYR A 59 2.35 14.56 7.43
CA TYR A 59 1.28 15.54 7.60
C TYR A 59 0.25 15.11 8.65
N VAL A 60 -0.25 13.87 8.56
CA VAL A 60 -1.21 13.32 9.52
C VAL A 60 -0.60 13.19 10.92
N ALA A 61 0.67 12.78 11.01
CA ALA A 61 1.39 12.64 12.29
C ALA A 61 1.67 14.00 12.96
N GLY A 62 1.88 15.06 12.16
CA GLY A 62 2.18 16.41 12.64
C GLY A 62 0.98 17.18 13.19
N GLY A 63 -0.23 16.62 13.14
CA GLY A 63 -1.44 17.26 13.68
C GLY A 63 -1.84 18.56 12.98
N THR A 64 -1.28 18.86 11.80
CA THR A 64 -1.58 20.06 11.01
C THR A 64 -2.93 19.91 10.29
N VAL A 65 -4.00 19.73 11.05
CA VAL A 65 -5.38 19.92 10.58
C VAL A 65 -5.69 21.42 10.38
N GLU A 66 -4.74 22.21 9.89
CA GLU A 66 -4.87 23.64 9.62
C GLU A 66 -5.48 23.93 8.23
N GLY A 67 -6.22 22.94 7.69
CA GLY A 67 -6.87 23.01 6.39
C GLY A 67 -7.95 21.95 6.15
N ALA A 68 -8.38 21.23 7.20
CA ALA A 68 -9.51 20.31 7.10
C ALA A 68 -10.80 21.14 7.03
N ASN A 69 -11.16 21.58 5.82
CA ASN A 69 -12.47 22.14 5.55
C ASN A 69 -13.51 21.08 5.97
N ASP A 70 -14.43 21.48 6.85
CA ASP A 70 -15.22 20.66 7.78
C ASP A 70 -16.14 19.55 7.22
N ASP A 71 -16.07 19.20 5.94
CA ASP A 71 -16.80 18.05 5.38
C ASP A 71 -15.97 17.23 4.36
N ASP A 72 -14.87 17.78 3.83
CA ASP A 72 -14.03 17.18 2.77
C ASP A 72 -12.79 16.42 3.31
N GLY A 73 -12.41 16.68 4.55
CA GLY A 73 -11.18 16.14 5.17
C GLY A 73 -11.24 14.64 5.46
N THR A 74 -12.42 14.12 5.79
CA THR A 74 -12.60 12.69 6.10
C THR A 74 -12.44 11.83 4.84
N ASP A 75 -13.06 12.25 3.73
CA ASP A 75 -12.90 11.58 2.44
C ASP A 75 -11.47 11.75 1.88
N ALA A 76 -10.80 12.87 2.17
CA ALA A 76 -9.37 13.05 1.88
C ALA A 76 -8.51 11.99 2.53
N ASP A 77 -8.70 11.83 3.83
CA ASP A 77 -7.94 10.89 4.63
C ASP A 77 -8.23 9.45 4.22
N ILE A 78 -9.49 9.12 3.91
CA ILE A 78 -9.86 7.80 3.39
C ILE A 78 -9.18 7.51 2.05
N ASN A 79 -9.23 8.44 1.10
CA ASN A 79 -8.64 8.25 -0.22
C ASN A 79 -7.10 8.16 -0.15
N ALA A 80 -6.46 8.97 0.69
CA ALA A 80 -5.02 8.92 0.91
C ALA A 80 -4.59 7.59 1.53
N ARG A 81 -5.26 7.14 2.61
CA ARG A 81 -4.97 5.85 3.24
C ARG A 81 -5.20 4.67 2.30
N LEU A 82 -6.27 4.71 1.50
CA LEU A 82 -6.53 3.71 0.47
C LEU A 82 -5.42 3.70 -0.61
N ALA A 83 -4.97 4.86 -1.05
CA ALA A 83 -3.87 4.97 -2.00
C ALA A 83 -2.54 4.46 -1.42
N ILE A 84 -2.26 4.70 -0.13
CA ILE A 84 -1.09 4.12 0.56
C ILE A 84 -1.18 2.59 0.58
N ALA A 85 -2.34 2.02 0.91
CA ALA A 85 -2.54 0.57 0.85
C ALA A 85 -2.27 0.03 -0.57
N ARG A 86 -2.77 0.72 -1.60
CA ARG A 86 -2.50 0.38 -3.01
C ARG A 86 -1.02 0.50 -3.39
N CYS A 87 -0.28 1.45 -2.81
CA CYS A 87 1.18 1.50 -2.97
C CYS A 87 1.83 0.20 -2.47
N HIS A 88 1.40 -0.29 -1.31
CA HIS A 88 1.92 -1.53 -0.73
C HIS A 88 1.50 -2.78 -1.50
N ASP A 89 0.30 -2.78 -2.09
CA ASP A 89 -0.19 -3.85 -2.95
C ASP A 89 0.45 -3.84 -4.36
N GLY A 90 1.21 -2.79 -4.70
CA GLY A 90 1.88 -2.61 -5.99
C GLY A 90 1.00 -1.96 -7.06
N ASP A 91 -0.23 -1.56 -6.74
CA ASP A 91 -1.12 -0.79 -7.61
C ASP A 91 -0.74 0.69 -7.59
N THR A 92 0.50 0.94 -8.01
CA THR A 92 1.11 2.27 -7.98
C THR A 92 0.49 3.20 -9.01
N ALA A 93 0.04 2.68 -10.16
CA ALA A 93 -0.63 3.46 -11.20
C ALA A 93 -1.93 4.11 -10.69
N ALA A 94 -2.71 3.42 -9.84
CA ALA A 94 -3.90 4.02 -9.23
C ALA A 94 -3.57 4.87 -8.00
N ALA A 95 -2.55 4.49 -7.23
CA ALA A 95 -2.19 5.17 -5.97
C ALA A 95 -1.50 6.52 -6.16
N ILE A 96 -0.49 6.59 -7.03
CA ILE A 96 0.33 7.80 -7.27
C ILE A 96 -0.53 9.05 -7.57
N PRO A 97 -1.47 9.03 -8.54
CA PRO A 97 -2.23 10.24 -8.87
C PRO A 97 -3.16 10.69 -7.73
N VAL A 98 -3.68 9.75 -6.93
CA VAL A 98 -4.50 10.07 -5.75
C VAL A 98 -3.65 10.76 -4.70
N LEU A 99 -2.50 10.19 -4.33
CA LEU A 99 -1.61 10.78 -3.33
C LEU A 99 -1.09 12.16 -3.75
N GLN A 100 -0.71 12.34 -5.02
CA GLN A 100 -0.32 13.66 -5.52
C GLN A 100 -1.46 14.67 -5.44
N LYS A 101 -2.70 14.26 -5.74
CA LYS A 101 -3.89 15.14 -5.63
C LYS A 101 -4.13 15.52 -4.18
N GLU A 102 -4.06 14.57 -3.26
CA GLU A 102 -4.28 14.83 -1.83
C GLU A 102 -3.20 15.73 -1.24
N LEU A 103 -1.92 15.50 -1.58
CA LEU A 103 -0.83 16.41 -1.18
C LEU A 103 -1.10 17.83 -1.70
N ARG A 104 -1.47 18.00 -2.98
CA ARG A 104 -1.81 19.32 -3.54
C ARG A 104 -3.01 19.97 -2.87
N ARG A 105 -4.07 19.19 -2.59
CA ARG A 105 -5.29 19.67 -1.93
C ARG A 105 -4.97 20.21 -0.53
N ASN A 106 -4.14 19.49 0.20
CA ASN A 106 -3.69 19.88 1.53
C ASN A 106 -2.53 20.89 1.52
N LYS A 107 -2.20 21.47 0.34
CA LYS A 107 -1.11 22.44 0.14
C LYS A 107 0.27 21.95 0.60
N LEU A 108 0.46 20.63 0.61
CA LEU A 108 1.71 19.98 0.92
C LEU A 108 2.61 19.96 -0.32
N PRO A 109 3.94 20.06 -0.16
CA PRO A 109 4.86 19.91 -1.26
C PRO A 109 4.71 18.52 -1.86
N VAL A 110 4.57 18.44 -3.19
CA VAL A 110 4.55 17.15 -3.90
C VAL A 110 5.99 16.76 -4.23
N PRO A 111 6.51 15.64 -3.71
CA PRO A 111 7.79 15.11 -4.11
C PRO A 111 7.91 14.95 -5.63
N ALA A 112 9.05 15.39 -6.18
CA ALA A 112 9.42 15.09 -7.56
C ALA A 112 9.75 13.59 -7.74
N ILE A 113 9.53 13.12 -8.97
CA ILE A 113 9.87 11.80 -9.51
C ILE A 113 11.37 11.65 -9.66
#